data_AF-A0A519FA47-F1
#
_entry.id   AF-A0A519FA47-F1
#
_cell.length_a   1.000
_cell.length_b   1.000
_cell.length_c   1.000
_cell.angle_alpha   90.00
_cell.angle_beta   90.00
_cell.angle_gamma   90.00
#
_symmetry.space_group_name_H-M   'P 1'
#
loop_
_entity.id
_entity.type
_entity.pdbx_description
1 polymer ?
#
loop_
_entity_poly.entity_id
_entity_poly.type
_entity_poly.pdbx_seq_one_letter_code
_entity_poly.pdbx_strand_id
1 'polypeptide(L)'
;AGDLLMLLAIVVCGLGYAEGATLSRTLGGWQVICWALVLALPLMLMLTLFSAPPVLATISAPAWLSLGYVSLFSMLIGFVFWYRGLAQGGIAAVGQLQLLQPFFGLTLAATLLHEQVSVGMLGVTVGVIACVAGARRFSR
;
A
#
# COMPACT_ATOMS: atom_id res chain seq x y z
N ALA A 1 12.64 -11.50 15.05
CA ALA A 1 11.37 -12.05 14.47
C ALA A 1 10.71 -11.05 13.52
N GLY A 2 10.51 -9.79 13.93
CA GLY A 2 9.93 -8.75 13.07
C GLY A 2 10.66 -8.53 11.75
N ASP A 3 12.00 -8.48 11.75
CA ASP A 3 12.78 -8.24 10.52
C ASP A 3 12.58 -9.34 9.47
N LEU A 4 12.52 -10.60 9.91
CA LEU A 4 12.27 -11.73 9.00
C LEU A 4 10.85 -11.67 8.42
N LEU A 5 9.85 -11.34 9.25
CA LEU A 5 8.48 -11.13 8.78
C LEU A 5 8.39 -9.98 7.78
N MET A 6 9.14 -8.90 8.01
CA MET A 6 9.21 -7.77 7.08
C MET A 6 9.85 -8.16 5.75
N LEU A 7 10.95 -8.91 5.76
CA LEU A 7 11.58 -9.42 4.54
C LEU A 7 10.64 -10.35 3.76
N LEU A 8 9.96 -11.27 4.46
CA LEU A 8 8.97 -12.15 3.84
C LEU A 8 7.81 -11.34 3.24
N ALA A 9 7.31 -10.34 3.96
CA ALA A 9 6.25 -9.46 3.46
C ALA A 9 6.69 -8.70 2.20
N ILE A 10 7.91 -8.17 2.15
CA ILE A 10 8.46 -7.48 0.97
C ILE A 10 8.48 -8.42 -0.24
N VAL A 11 8.95 -9.65 -0.07
CA VAL A 11 9.01 -10.64 -1.17
C VAL A 11 7.61 -11.01 -1.64
N VAL A 12 6.70 -11.35 -0.73
CA VAL A 12 5.33 -11.77 -1.06
C VAL A 12 4.55 -10.63 -1.72
N CYS A 13 4.63 -9.41 -1.17
CA CYS A 13 3.98 -8.24 -1.76
C CYS A 13 4.57 -7.88 -3.12
N GLY A 14 5.89 -7.99 -3.29
CA GLY A 14 6.56 -7.76 -4.57
C GLY A 14 6.10 -8.73 -5.66
N LEU A 15 6.03 -10.03 -5.34
CA LEU A 15 5.51 -11.06 -6.23
C LEU A 15 4.02 -10.83 -6.56
N GLY A 16 3.20 -10.55 -5.55
CA GLY A 16 1.78 -10.24 -5.73
C GLY A 16 1.55 -9.01 -6.62
N TYR A 17 2.41 -7.99 -6.51
CA TYR A 17 2.34 -6.81 -7.36
C TYR A 17 2.73 -7.12 -8.82
N ALA A 18 3.76 -7.94 -9.03
CA ALA A 18 4.18 -8.37 -10.37
C ALA A 18 3.09 -9.20 -11.08
N GLU A 19 2.53 -10.18 -10.39
CA GLU A 19 1.42 -11.00 -10.92
C GLU A 19 0.16 -10.17 -11.14
N GLY A 20 -0.18 -9.29 -10.19
CA GLY A 20 -1.30 -8.37 -10.30
C GLY A 20 -1.18 -7.45 -11.52
N ALA A 21 0.02 -6.96 -11.83
CA ALA A 21 0.27 -6.16 -13.03
C ALA A 21 0.09 -6.97 -14.32
N THR A 22 0.50 -8.24 -14.34
CA THR A 22 0.27 -9.15 -15.47
C THR A 22 -1.22 -9.43 -15.67
N LEU A 23 -1.93 -9.83 -14.62
CA LEU A 23 -3.38 -10.09 -14.66
C LEU A 23 -4.20 -8.83 -15.01
N SER A 24 -3.73 -7.65 -14.61
CA SER A 24 -4.41 -6.39 -14.94
C SER A 24 -4.46 -6.09 -16.43
N ARG A 25 -3.56 -6.69 -17.24
CA ARG A 25 -3.57 -6.53 -18.70
C ARG A 25 -4.67 -7.35 -19.39
N THR A 26 -5.09 -8.46 -18.78
CA THR A 26 -6.09 -9.38 -19.37
C THR A 26 -7.48 -9.19 -18.76
N LEU A 27 -7.57 -9.06 -17.44
CA LEU A 27 -8.84 -8.89 -16.71
C LEU A 27 -9.21 -7.42 -16.47
N GLY A 28 -8.24 -6.52 -16.60
CA GLY A 28 -8.44 -5.13 -16.19
C GLY A 28 -8.26 -4.95 -14.68
N GLY A 29 -7.62 -3.86 -14.32
CA GLY A 29 -7.09 -3.67 -12.97
C GLY A 29 -8.12 -3.68 -11.83
N TRP A 30 -9.27 -3.05 -12.03
CA TRP A 30 -10.32 -3.04 -11.01
C TRP A 30 -10.87 -4.46 -10.73
N GLN A 31 -10.94 -5.33 -11.75
CA GLN A 31 -11.38 -6.71 -11.58
C GLN A 31 -10.36 -7.53 -10.80
N VAL A 32 -9.06 -7.33 -11.08
CA VAL A 32 -7.98 -8.00 -10.34
C VAL A 32 -8.07 -7.68 -8.85
N ILE A 33 -8.28 -6.42 -8.48
CA ILE A 33 -8.45 -6.03 -7.06
C ILE A 33 -9.72 -6.65 -6.47
N CYS A 34 -10.86 -6.57 -7.16
CA CYS A 34 -12.10 -7.17 -6.66
C CYS A 34 -11.95 -8.67 -6.41
N TRP A 35 -11.33 -9.41 -7.34
CA TRP A 35 -11.07 -10.84 -7.16
C TRP A 35 -10.07 -11.11 -6.05
N ALA A 36 -9.00 -10.32 -5.94
CA ALA A 36 -8.06 -10.45 -4.83
C ALA A 36 -8.74 -10.25 -3.47
N LEU A 37 -9.65 -9.28 -3.35
CA LEU A 37 -10.45 -9.05 -2.15
C LEU A 37 -11.38 -10.22 -1.83
N VAL A 38 -12.09 -10.76 -2.83
CA VAL A 38 -12.97 -11.92 -2.66
C VAL A 38 -12.18 -13.16 -2.23
N LEU A 39 -11.00 -13.40 -2.81
CA LEU A 39 -10.13 -14.52 -2.45
C LEU A 39 -9.50 -14.36 -1.06
N ALA A 40 -9.16 -13.13 -0.66
CA ALA A 40 -8.62 -12.84 0.66
C ALA A 40 -9.68 -12.85 1.76
N LEU A 41 -10.94 -12.57 1.43
CA LEU A 41 -12.07 -12.47 2.36
C LEU A 41 -12.19 -13.65 3.34
N PRO A 42 -12.18 -14.93 2.92
CA PRO A 42 -12.34 -16.05 3.86
C PRO A 42 -11.22 -16.08 4.90
N LEU A 43 -9.96 -15.91 4.48
CA LEU A 43 -8.83 -15.88 5.40
C LEU A 43 -8.91 -14.67 6.35
N MET A 44 -9.22 -13.50 5.82
CA MET A 44 -9.37 -12.27 6.62
C MET A 44 -10.54 -12.36 7.59
N LEU A 45 -11.65 -13.01 7.20
CA LEU A 45 -12.79 -13.24 8.08
C LEU A 45 -12.41 -14.15 9.24
N MET A 46 -11.70 -15.26 8.98
CA MET A 46 -11.21 -16.13 10.06
C MET A 46 -10.30 -15.36 11.02
N LEU A 47 -9.31 -14.62 10.50
CA LEU A 47 -8.40 -13.81 11.32
C LEU A 47 -9.15 -12.74 12.14
N THR A 48 -10.18 -12.13 11.55
CA THR A 48 -11.04 -11.15 12.22
C THR A 48 -11.79 -11.79 13.37
N LEU A 49 -12.37 -12.98 13.18
CA LEU A 49 -13.07 -13.71 14.24
C LEU A 49 -12.14 -14.16 15.36
N PHE A 50 -10.92 -14.61 15.03
CA PHE A 50 -9.91 -15.00 16.03
C PHE A 50 -9.36 -13.81 16.82
N SER A 51 -9.28 -12.63 16.20
CA SER A 51 -8.71 -11.42 16.81
C SER A 51 -9.78 -10.45 17.34
N ALA A 52 -11.06 -10.81 17.20
CA ALA A 52 -12.16 -9.94 17.59
C ALA A 52 -12.16 -9.71 19.12
N PRO A 53 -12.44 -8.48 19.57
CA PRO A 53 -12.68 -8.25 20.99
C PRO A 53 -13.92 -9.03 21.44
N PRO A 54 -13.99 -9.46 22.71
CA PRO A 54 -15.16 -10.19 23.24
C PRO A 54 -16.48 -9.42 23.10
N VAL A 55 -16.42 -8.09 23.06
CA VAL A 55 -17.58 -7.20 22.94
C VAL A 55 -17.33 -6.21 21.80
N LEU A 56 -18.05 -6.35 20.68
CA LEU A 56 -17.94 -5.47 19.52
C LEU A 56 -18.32 -4.00 19.82
N ALA A 57 -19.17 -3.77 20.82
CA ALA A 57 -19.59 -2.43 21.22
C ALA A 57 -18.44 -1.56 21.77
N THR A 58 -17.27 -2.14 22.09
CA THR A 58 -16.08 -1.37 22.48
C THR A 58 -15.37 -0.73 21.29
N ILE A 59 -15.70 -1.11 20.05
CA ILE A 59 -15.13 -0.51 18.84
C ILE A 59 -15.77 0.86 18.66
N SER A 60 -14.94 1.90 18.70
CA SER A 60 -15.39 3.28 18.60
C SER A 60 -15.96 3.61 17.20
N ALA A 61 -16.88 4.56 17.12
CA ALA A 61 -17.42 5.03 15.85
C ALA A 61 -16.33 5.54 14.88
N PRO A 62 -15.28 6.28 15.33
CA PRO A 62 -14.16 6.63 14.48
C PRO A 62 -13.45 5.42 13.86
N ALA A 63 -13.28 4.31 14.58
CA ALA A 63 -12.64 3.11 14.04
C ALA A 63 -13.44 2.50 12.88
N TRP A 64 -14.77 2.47 13.00
CA TRP A 64 -15.67 2.03 11.92
C TRP A 64 -15.62 2.97 10.72
N LEU A 65 -15.60 4.28 10.94
CA LEU A 65 -15.45 5.27 9.88
C LEU A 65 -14.09 5.16 9.18
N SER A 66 -13.01 4.95 9.93
CA SER A 66 -11.68 4.70 9.38
C SER A 66 -11.65 3.43 8.52
N LEU A 67 -12.30 2.35 8.96
CA LEU A 67 -12.42 1.13 8.15
C LEU A 67 -13.17 1.39 6.84
N GLY A 68 -14.29 2.12 6.90
CA GLY A 68 -15.05 2.52 5.72
C GLY A 68 -14.23 3.40 4.77
N TYR A 69 -13.52 4.39 5.30
CA TYR A 69 -12.65 5.27 4.52
C TYR A 69 -11.52 4.50 3.83
N VAL A 70 -10.79 3.66 4.57
CA VAL A 70 -9.67 2.89 4.03
C VAL A 70 -10.15 1.91 2.96
N SER A 71 -11.28 1.24 3.19
CA SER A 71 -11.78 0.20 2.27
C SER A 71 -12.42 0.79 1.00
N LEU A 72 -13.29 1.79 1.15
CA LEU A 72 -14.04 2.33 0.01
C LEU A 72 -13.28 3.44 -0.70
N PHE A 73 -12.83 4.45 0.04
CA PHE A 73 -12.22 5.63 -0.58
C PHE A 73 -10.76 5.39 -0.94
N SER A 74 -9.93 4.98 0.02
CA SER A 74 -8.49 4.82 -0.19
C SER A 74 -8.17 3.65 -1.12
N MET A 75 -8.77 2.48 -0.86
CA MET A 75 -8.54 1.29 -1.66
C MET A 75 -9.38 1.32 -2.95
N LEU A 76 -10.68 1.04 -2.90
CA LEU A 76 -11.48 0.78 -4.11
C LEU A 76 -11.60 1.99 -5.05
N ILE A 77 -12.05 3.14 -4.55
CA ILE A 77 -12.22 4.36 -5.35
C ILE A 77 -10.84 4.92 -5.76
N GLY A 78 -9.86 4.89 -4.85
CA GLY A 78 -8.48 5.28 -5.13
C GLY A 78 -7.89 4.54 -6.33
N PHE A 79 -8.19 3.25 -6.49
CA PHE A 79 -7.76 2.47 -7.64
C PHE A 79 -8.29 3.00 -8.99
N VAL A 80 -9.49 3.57 -9.03
CA VAL A 80 -10.04 4.18 -10.25
C VAL A 80 -9.20 5.38 -10.67
N PHE A 81 -8.87 6.27 -9.72
CA PHE A 81 -8.00 7.42 -9.98
C PHE A 81 -6.58 6.98 -10.35
N TRP A 82 -6.06 5.95 -9.67
CA TRP A 82 -4.75 5.39 -9.95
C TRP A 82 -4.63 4.88 -11.39
N TYR A 83 -5.57 4.05 -11.84
CA TYR A 83 -5.57 3.53 -13.21
C TYR A 83 -5.76 4.63 -14.26
N ARG A 84 -6.62 5.62 -13.98
CA ARG A 84 -6.75 6.79 -14.87
C ARG A 84 -5.46 7.60 -14.93
N GLY A 85 -4.79 7.81 -13.80
CA GLY A 85 -3.49 8.47 -13.75
C GLY A 85 -2.43 7.72 -14.55
N LEU A 86 -2.37 6.39 -14.43
CA LEU A 86 -1.49 5.54 -15.24
C LEU A 86 -1.80 5.63 -16.74
N ALA A 87 -3.07 5.65 -17.12
CA ALA A 87 -3.48 5.77 -18.51
C ALA A 87 -3.13 7.13 -19.13
N GLN A 88 -3.24 8.22 -18.36
CA GLN A 88 -2.98 9.58 -18.84
C GLN A 88 -1.49 9.96 -18.78
N GLY A 89 -0.81 9.67 -17.67
CA GLY A 89 0.58 10.06 -17.43
C GLY A 89 1.62 9.01 -17.80
N GLY A 90 1.18 7.78 -18.12
CA GLY A 90 2.06 6.65 -18.40
C GLY A 90 2.71 6.05 -17.14
N ILE A 91 3.02 4.76 -17.19
CA ILE A 91 3.55 3.97 -16.06
C ILE A 91 4.87 4.56 -15.54
N ALA A 92 5.73 5.06 -16.42
CA ALA A 92 7.06 5.56 -16.05
C ALA A 92 6.98 6.82 -15.17
N ALA A 93 6.17 7.82 -15.54
CA ALA A 93 6.05 9.07 -14.81
C ALA A 93 5.28 8.88 -13.49
N VAL A 94 4.16 8.15 -13.54
CA VAL A 94 3.36 7.85 -12.33
C VAL A 94 4.15 6.99 -11.34
N GLY A 95 5.01 6.08 -11.84
CA GLY A 95 5.93 5.33 -10.98
C GLY A 95 7.00 6.20 -10.30
N GLN A 96 7.40 7.33 -10.90
CA GLN A 96 8.28 8.30 -10.23
C GLN A 96 7.54 9.06 -9.12
N LEU A 97 6.25 9.35 -9.29
CA LEU A 97 5.45 9.97 -8.22
C LEU A 97 5.41 9.11 -6.95
N GLN A 98 5.45 7.77 -7.06
CA GLN A 98 5.53 6.90 -5.88
C GLN A 98 6.83 7.05 -5.09
N LEU A 99 7.94 7.50 -5.70
CA LEU A 99 9.17 7.77 -4.96
C LEU A 99 9.01 8.95 -3.99
N LEU A 100 7.96 9.77 -4.17
CA LEU A 100 7.61 10.82 -3.22
C LEU A 100 6.78 10.31 -2.04
N GLN A 101 6.17 9.12 -2.15
CA GLN A 101 5.29 8.56 -1.12
C GLN A 101 5.95 8.46 0.26
N PRO A 102 7.23 8.05 0.40
CA PRO A 102 7.90 8.04 1.69
C PRO A 102 7.98 9.42 2.35
N PHE A 103 8.23 10.49 1.57
CA PHE A 103 8.30 11.86 2.11
C PHE A 103 6.93 12.36 2.54
N PHE A 104 5.88 12.07 1.77
CA PHE A 104 4.52 12.39 2.19
C PHE A 104 4.13 11.59 3.44
N GLY A 105 4.52 10.32 3.52
CA GLY A 105 4.33 9.49 4.72
C GLY A 105 4.98 10.10 5.96
N LEU A 106 6.26 10.49 5.88
CA LEU A 106 6.96 11.14 6.99
C LEU A 106 6.35 12.51 7.33
N THR A 107 5.99 13.31 6.32
CA THR A 107 5.35 14.63 6.53
C THR A 107 4.02 14.47 7.25
N LEU A 108 3.18 13.53 6.82
CA LEU A 108 1.89 13.25 7.45
C LEU A 108 2.08 12.71 8.86
N ALA A 109 3.05 11.82 9.09
CA ALA A 109 3.38 11.34 10.43
C ALA A 109 3.77 12.50 11.37
N ALA A 110 4.62 13.42 10.92
CA ALA A 110 5.03 14.58 11.71
C ALA A 110 3.89 15.59 11.96
N THR A 111 3.08 15.88 10.95
CA THR A 111 2.10 16.97 11.00
C THR A 111 0.73 16.54 11.52
N LEU A 112 0.27 15.34 11.16
CA LEU A 112 -1.05 14.82 11.52
C LEU A 112 -1.01 13.90 12.75
N LEU A 113 0.01 13.04 12.85
CA LEU A 113 0.17 12.11 13.98
C LEU A 113 1.11 12.66 15.07
N HIS A 114 1.75 13.80 14.83
CA HIS A 114 2.72 14.42 15.73
C HIS A 114 3.90 13.52 16.12
N GLU A 115 4.28 12.59 15.23
CA GLU A 115 5.42 11.69 15.44
C GLU A 115 6.76 12.40 15.19
N GLN A 116 7.80 11.99 15.92
CA GLN A 116 9.14 12.54 15.74
C GLN A 116 9.82 11.95 14.50
N VAL A 117 9.91 12.74 13.44
CA VAL A 117 10.69 12.38 12.25
C VAL A 117 12.15 12.74 12.48
N SER A 118 12.98 11.72 12.68
CA SER A 118 14.42 11.92 12.83
C SER A 118 15.10 12.24 11.49
N VAL A 119 16.22 12.96 11.56
CA VAL A 119 17.07 13.20 10.38
C VAL A 119 17.56 11.88 9.77
N GLY A 120 17.73 10.84 10.58
CA GLY A 120 18.08 9.49 10.12
C GLY A 120 17.02 8.87 9.21
N MET A 121 15.73 9.03 9.54
CA MET A 121 14.63 8.54 8.69
C MET A 121 14.61 9.21 7.32
N LEU A 122 14.85 10.53 7.28
CA LEU A 122 14.98 11.27 6.03
C LEU A 122 16.21 10.80 5.23
N GLY A 123 17.36 10.63 5.89
CA GLY A 123 18.58 10.14 5.27
C GLY A 123 18.42 8.74 4.65
N VAL A 124 17.81 7.80 5.38
CA VAL A 124 17.51 6.45 4.87
C VAL A 124 16.52 6.52 3.70
N THR A 125 15.48 7.34 3.79
CA THR A 125 14.51 7.53 2.70
C THR A 125 15.19 8.00 1.41
N VAL A 126 16.05 9.01 1.50
CA VAL A 126 16.85 9.50 0.36
C VAL A 126 17.78 8.39 -0.15
N GLY A 127 18.42 7.64 0.74
CA GLY A 127 19.30 6.52 0.40
C GLY A 127 18.56 5.43 -0.39
N VAL A 128 17.37 5.02 0.05
CA VAL A 128 16.54 4.03 -0.65
C VAL A 128 16.17 4.53 -2.05
N ILE A 129 15.76 5.79 -2.19
CA ILE A 129 15.44 6.39 -3.48
C ILE A 129 16.66 6.41 -4.41
N ALA A 130 17.84 6.76 -3.87
CA ALA A 130 19.09 6.71 -4.63
C ALA A 130 19.43 5.29 -5.10
N CYS A 131 19.23 4.28 -4.25
CA CYS A 131 19.38 2.87 -4.62
C CYS A 131 18.41 2.47 -5.73
N VAL A 132 17.14 2.85 -5.65
CA VAL A 132 16.12 2.56 -6.68
C VAL A 132 16.47 3.26 -8.00
N ALA A 133 16.90 4.53 -7.94
CA ALA A 133 17.34 5.28 -9.12
C ALA A 133 18.58 4.65 -9.75
N GLY A 134 19.55 4.22 -8.93
CA GLY A 134 20.74 3.49 -9.36
C GLY A 134 20.37 2.16 -10.03
N ALA A 135 19.58 1.31 -9.36
CA ALA A 135 19.13 0.02 -9.91
C ALA A 135 18.41 0.19 -11.25
N ARG A 136 17.51 1.19 -11.38
CA ARG A 136 16.86 1.51 -12.66
C ARG A 136 17.85 1.90 -13.76
N ARG A 137 18.93 2.61 -13.42
CA ARG A 137 19.95 3.04 -14.38
C ARG A 137 20.80 1.87 -14.89
N PHE A 138 21.07 0.89 -14.05
CA PHE A 138 21.88 -0.29 -14.39
C PHE A 138 21.08 -1.51 -14.90
N SER A 139 19.76 -1.49 -14.73
CA SER A 139 18.84 -2.54 -15.23
C SER A 139 18.33 -2.27 -16.66
N ARG A 140 18.71 -1.15 -17.27
CA ARG A 140 18.51 -0.87 -18.70
C ARG A 140 19.71 -1.35 -19.48
#